data_AF-A0A9D8A525-F1
#
_entry.id   AF-A0A9D8A525-F1
#
_cell.length_a   1.000
_cell.length_b   1.000
_cell.length_c   1.000
_cell.angle_alpha   90.00
_cell.angle_beta   90.00
_cell.angle_gamma   90.00
#
_symmetry.space_group_name_H-M   'P 1'
#
loop_
_entity.id
_entity.type
_entity.pdbx_description
1 polymer ?
#
loop_
_entity_poly.entity_id
_entity_poly.type
_entity_poly.pdbx_seq_one_letter_code
_entity_poly.pdbx_strand_id
1 'polypeptide(L)'
;MPDKFRLITRSDFDGLVCAVLLKHIDLIDEIKFVHPKDMQDGQIEVTGNDISTNLPFVPGVHLAFDHHLSETIRNEKADNHIIDPDAPSAARVVWDHYGGFEVFPKSWEEMMEAVDRGDAAQFNSEQVLNPSKWDLLNFLMDARTGLGRFREFTISNYNL
;
A
#
# COMPACT_ATOMS: atom_id res chain seq x y z
N MET A 1 0.67 -24.87 -10.02
CA MET A 1 0.74 -23.89 -8.92
C MET A 1 -0.55 -23.09 -9.01
N PRO A 2 -1.16 -22.64 -7.90
CA PRO A 2 -2.23 -21.65 -8.03
C PRO A 2 -1.66 -20.42 -8.77
N ASP A 3 -2.46 -19.82 -9.63
CA ASP A 3 -2.06 -18.64 -10.40
C ASP A 3 -1.80 -17.48 -9.43
N LYS A 4 -0.66 -16.80 -9.56
CA LYS A 4 -0.30 -15.63 -8.75
C LYS A 4 -0.88 -14.36 -9.36
N PHE A 5 -1.13 -13.38 -8.52
CA PHE A 5 -1.75 -12.12 -8.91
C PHE A 5 -0.73 -11.01 -9.17
N ARG A 6 -1.13 -10.01 -9.93
CA ARG A 6 -0.43 -8.73 -10.03
C ARG A 6 -0.95 -7.79 -8.93
N LEU A 7 -0.04 -7.18 -8.18
CA LEU A 7 -0.38 -6.11 -7.24
C LEU A 7 -0.42 -4.76 -7.96
N ILE A 8 -1.52 -4.03 -7.82
CA ILE A 8 -1.62 -2.62 -8.22
C ILE A 8 -1.72 -1.78 -6.96
N THR A 9 -0.77 -0.86 -6.74
CA THR A 9 -0.73 -0.06 -5.51
C THR A 9 -0.09 1.30 -5.74
N ARG A 10 -0.05 2.14 -4.71
CA ARG A 10 0.62 3.44 -4.74
C ARG A 10 2.12 3.27 -4.55
N SER A 11 2.91 4.16 -5.16
CA SER A 11 4.37 4.23 -4.93
C SER A 11 4.69 5.01 -3.65
N ASP A 12 4.21 4.52 -2.51
CA ASP A 12 4.51 5.06 -1.18
C ASP A 12 4.82 3.92 -0.20
N PHE A 13 5.03 4.27 1.07
CA PHE A 13 5.44 3.29 2.08
C PHE A 13 4.36 2.25 2.37
N ASP A 14 3.08 2.64 2.34
CA ASP A 14 1.96 1.71 2.52
C ASP A 14 1.87 0.70 1.38
N GLY A 15 1.97 1.17 0.14
CA GLY A 15 2.04 0.27 -1.03
C GLY A 15 3.24 -0.67 -1.00
N LEU A 16 4.41 -0.20 -0.55
CA LEU A 16 5.58 -1.06 -0.35
C LEU A 16 5.33 -2.15 0.69
N VAL A 17 4.77 -1.80 1.86
CA VAL A 17 4.52 -2.79 2.91
C VAL A 17 3.46 -3.80 2.46
N CYS A 18 2.41 -3.36 1.76
CA CYS A 18 1.45 -4.25 1.12
C CYS A 18 2.14 -5.27 0.19
N ALA A 19 3.06 -4.81 -0.66
CA ALA A 19 3.85 -5.69 -1.53
C ALA A 19 4.68 -6.71 -0.73
N VAL A 20 5.34 -6.29 0.35
CA VAL A 20 6.11 -7.20 1.22
C VAL A 20 5.22 -8.29 1.83
N LEU A 21 4.06 -7.91 2.38
CA LEU A 21 3.13 -8.85 3.02
C LEU A 21 2.57 -9.86 2.02
N LEU A 22 2.06 -9.39 0.88
CA LEU A 22 1.47 -10.25 -0.14
C LEU A 22 2.52 -11.15 -0.82
N LYS A 23 3.76 -10.66 -0.97
CA LYS A 23 4.86 -11.48 -1.48
C LYS A 23 5.29 -12.56 -0.49
N HIS A 24 5.25 -12.28 0.81
CA HIS A 24 5.61 -13.22 1.87
C HIS A 24 4.76 -14.50 1.86
N ILE A 25 3.45 -14.32 1.64
CA ILE A 25 2.49 -15.43 1.56
C ILE A 25 2.38 -16.03 0.15
N ASP A 26 3.32 -15.69 -0.74
CA ASP A 26 3.44 -16.18 -2.12
C ASP A 26 2.23 -15.89 -3.03
N LEU A 27 1.50 -14.78 -2.76
CA LEU A 27 0.26 -14.45 -3.47
C LEU A 27 0.48 -13.64 -4.76
N ILE A 28 1.59 -12.88 -4.83
CA ILE A 28 1.89 -11.99 -5.96
C ILE A 28 3.24 -12.28 -6.62
N ASP A 29 3.32 -12.04 -7.93
CA ASP A 29 4.55 -12.13 -8.72
C ASP A 29 4.90 -10.86 -9.51
N GLU A 30 3.92 -10.02 -9.81
CA GLU A 30 4.09 -8.72 -10.46
C GLU A 30 3.60 -7.58 -9.53
N ILE A 31 4.24 -6.41 -9.64
CA ILE A 31 3.83 -5.18 -8.95
C ILE A 31 3.76 -4.05 -9.98
N LYS A 32 2.69 -3.26 -9.94
CA LYS A 32 2.50 -2.07 -10.76
C LYS A 32 2.13 -0.89 -9.86
N PHE A 33 3.01 0.12 -9.82
CA PHE A 33 2.72 1.35 -9.11
C PHE A 33 1.90 2.32 -9.97
N VAL A 34 0.85 2.88 -9.39
CA VAL A 34 -0.05 3.83 -10.07
C VAL A 34 -0.45 4.98 -9.16
N HIS A 35 -0.92 6.08 -9.76
CA HIS A 35 -1.52 7.17 -9.00
C HIS A 35 -3.03 6.94 -8.81
N PRO A 36 -3.63 7.26 -7.65
CA PRO A 36 -5.07 7.06 -7.40
C PRO A 36 -5.99 7.71 -8.44
N LYS A 37 -5.55 8.86 -8.98
CA LYS A 37 -6.28 9.56 -10.05
C LYS A 37 -6.35 8.73 -11.34
N ASP A 38 -5.28 8.05 -11.71
CA ASP A 38 -5.24 7.27 -12.96
C ASP A 38 -6.16 6.05 -12.84
N MET A 39 -6.28 5.49 -11.64
CA MET A 39 -7.23 4.44 -11.30
C MET A 39 -8.68 4.94 -11.43
N GLN A 40 -9.00 6.11 -10.83
CA GLN A 40 -10.33 6.74 -10.90
C GLN A 40 -10.73 7.14 -12.32
N ASP A 41 -9.78 7.64 -13.10
CA ASP A 41 -10.00 8.06 -14.48
C ASP A 41 -10.07 6.87 -15.46
N GLY A 42 -9.92 5.62 -14.98
CA GLY A 42 -10.00 4.40 -15.79
C GLY A 42 -8.81 4.21 -16.74
N GLN A 43 -7.66 4.82 -16.45
CA GLN A 43 -6.44 4.73 -17.27
C GLN A 43 -5.63 3.47 -16.96
N ILE A 44 -5.90 2.83 -15.84
CA ILE A 44 -5.25 1.58 -15.44
C ILE A 44 -6.16 0.41 -15.82
N GLU A 45 -5.64 -0.49 -16.67
CA GLU A 45 -6.33 -1.74 -16.97
C GLU A 45 -6.29 -2.68 -15.75
N VAL A 46 -7.48 -3.00 -15.24
CA VAL A 46 -7.72 -3.87 -14.08
C VAL A 46 -8.51 -5.11 -14.54
N THR A 47 -8.11 -6.27 -14.04
CA THR A 47 -8.63 -7.58 -14.40
C THR A 47 -8.84 -8.45 -13.16
N GLY A 48 -9.46 -9.61 -13.34
CA GLY A 48 -9.60 -10.61 -12.28
C GLY A 48 -8.29 -11.25 -11.81
N ASN A 49 -7.14 -10.89 -12.40
CA ASN A 49 -5.81 -11.29 -11.95
C ASN A 49 -5.12 -10.23 -11.08
N ASP A 50 -5.83 -9.17 -10.70
CA ASP A 50 -5.25 -8.04 -9.96
C ASP A 50 -5.69 -8.01 -8.50
N ILE A 51 -4.75 -7.74 -7.61
CA ILE A 51 -5.03 -7.30 -6.23
C ILE A 51 -4.70 -5.81 -6.17
N SER A 52 -5.60 -4.99 -5.64
CA SER A 52 -5.34 -3.57 -5.39
C SER A 52 -5.19 -3.25 -3.90
N THR A 53 -4.28 -2.37 -3.53
CA THR A 53 -4.17 -1.85 -2.17
C THR A 53 -4.02 -0.34 -2.15
N ASN A 54 -4.65 0.33 -1.18
CA ASN A 54 -4.62 1.79 -1.01
C ASN A 54 -4.96 2.54 -2.32
N LEU A 55 -5.95 2.03 -3.06
CA LEU A 55 -6.38 2.60 -4.33
C LEU A 55 -7.90 2.58 -4.41
N PRO A 56 -8.50 3.55 -5.14
CA PRO A 56 -9.93 3.59 -5.39
C PRO A 56 -10.45 2.27 -5.97
N PHE A 57 -11.60 1.82 -5.49
CA PHE A 57 -12.17 0.53 -5.88
C PHE A 57 -12.55 0.50 -7.36
N VAL A 58 -12.21 -0.59 -8.04
CA VAL A 58 -12.59 -0.84 -9.44
C VAL A 58 -13.25 -2.21 -9.56
N PRO A 59 -14.49 -2.30 -10.07
CA PRO A 59 -15.16 -3.58 -10.30
C PRO A 59 -14.36 -4.50 -11.22
N GLY A 60 -14.30 -5.79 -10.88
CA GLY A 60 -13.58 -6.81 -11.65
C GLY A 60 -12.17 -7.14 -11.14
N VAL A 61 -11.65 -6.38 -10.18
CA VAL A 61 -10.43 -6.72 -9.41
C VAL A 61 -10.62 -8.01 -8.61
N HIS A 62 -9.57 -8.81 -8.41
CA HIS A 62 -9.64 -10.02 -7.60
C HIS A 62 -9.97 -9.71 -6.13
N LEU A 63 -9.15 -8.86 -5.51
CA LEU A 63 -9.33 -8.33 -4.15
C LEU A 63 -8.87 -6.88 -4.12
N ALA A 64 -9.60 -6.04 -3.39
CA ALA A 64 -9.22 -4.67 -3.11
C ALA A 64 -9.12 -4.46 -1.60
N PHE A 65 -7.96 -4.02 -1.12
CA PHE A 65 -7.72 -3.65 0.27
C PHE A 65 -7.67 -2.13 0.41
N ASP A 66 -8.53 -1.59 1.27
CA ASP A 66 -8.61 -0.15 1.50
C ASP A 66 -8.99 0.16 2.95
N HIS A 67 -8.80 1.41 3.35
CA HIS A 67 -9.13 1.96 4.65
C HIS A 67 -9.70 3.39 4.55
N HIS A 68 -9.87 3.93 3.35
CA HIS A 68 -10.44 5.27 3.19
C HIS A 68 -11.96 5.26 3.41
N LEU A 69 -12.43 5.98 4.44
CA LEU A 69 -13.87 6.18 4.67
C LEU A 69 -14.61 6.69 3.42
N SER A 70 -13.97 7.48 2.57
CA SER A 70 -14.58 7.96 1.32
C SER A 70 -14.98 6.84 0.37
N GLU A 71 -14.26 5.72 0.35
CA GLU A 71 -14.53 4.59 -0.55
C GLU A 71 -15.68 3.71 -0.05
N THR A 72 -16.00 3.74 1.26
CA THR A 72 -17.23 3.11 1.80
C THR A 72 -18.50 3.88 1.40
N ILE A 73 -18.37 5.18 1.16
CA ILE A 73 -19.47 6.07 0.75
C ILE A 73 -19.63 6.05 -0.77
N ARG A 74 -18.52 6.03 -1.50
CA ARG A 74 -18.49 6.10 -2.97
C ARG A 74 -19.01 4.84 -3.64
N ASN A 75 -18.75 3.68 -3.04
CA ASN A 75 -18.99 2.37 -3.66
C ASN A 75 -20.12 1.63 -2.95
N GLU A 76 -20.86 0.81 -3.71
CA GLU A 76 -21.72 -0.21 -3.12
C GLU A 76 -20.87 -1.31 -2.46
N LYS A 77 -21.46 -2.01 -1.50
CA LYS A 77 -20.77 -3.13 -0.82
C LYS A 77 -20.46 -4.25 -1.83
N ALA A 78 -19.20 -4.67 -1.87
CA ALA A 78 -18.74 -5.78 -2.67
C ALA A 78 -17.91 -6.75 -1.81
N ASP A 79 -18.08 -8.05 -1.99
CA ASP A 79 -17.43 -9.07 -1.15
C ASP A 79 -15.90 -9.09 -1.32
N ASN A 80 -15.40 -8.69 -2.49
CA ASN A 80 -13.98 -8.57 -2.79
C ASN A 80 -13.39 -7.19 -2.42
N HIS A 81 -14.20 -6.29 -1.86
CA HIS A 81 -13.74 -5.00 -1.34
C HIS A 81 -13.53 -5.11 0.17
N ILE A 82 -12.32 -5.47 0.56
CA ILE A 82 -11.89 -5.63 1.94
C ILE A 82 -11.51 -4.25 2.48
N ILE A 83 -12.47 -3.59 3.12
CA ILE A 83 -12.30 -2.22 3.60
C ILE A 83 -12.56 -2.11 5.11
N ASP A 84 -11.62 -1.47 5.81
CA ASP A 84 -11.76 -1.10 7.22
C ASP A 84 -11.43 0.38 7.41
N PRO A 85 -12.44 1.26 7.55
CA PRO A 85 -12.22 2.70 7.67
C PRO A 85 -11.57 3.14 8.98
N ASP A 86 -11.49 2.26 9.98
CA ASP A 86 -10.84 2.54 11.26
C ASP A 86 -9.37 2.10 11.25
N ALA A 87 -8.92 1.36 10.22
CA ALA A 87 -7.53 0.95 10.07
C ALA A 87 -6.64 2.15 9.68
N PRO A 88 -5.43 2.27 10.28
CA PRO A 88 -4.51 3.38 10.01
C PRO A 88 -3.79 3.30 8.66
N SER A 89 -3.79 2.15 7.98
CA SER A 89 -3.14 1.92 6.69
C SER A 89 -3.80 0.76 5.93
N ALA A 90 -3.65 0.68 4.61
CA ALA A 90 -4.11 -0.50 3.86
C ALA A 90 -3.25 -1.74 4.17
N ALA A 91 -1.97 -1.57 4.48
CA ALA A 91 -1.11 -2.65 4.96
C ALA A 91 -1.64 -3.29 6.24
N ARG A 92 -2.24 -2.50 7.15
CA ARG A 92 -2.90 -3.04 8.35
C ARG A 92 -4.10 -3.91 7.97
N VAL A 93 -4.91 -3.47 7.00
CA VAL A 93 -6.05 -4.25 6.51
C VAL A 93 -5.58 -5.57 5.90
N VAL A 94 -4.51 -5.57 5.10
CA VAL A 94 -3.88 -6.80 4.57
C VAL A 94 -3.38 -7.69 5.71
N TRP A 95 -2.66 -7.11 6.68
CA TRP A 95 -2.11 -7.84 7.82
C TRP A 95 -3.20 -8.56 8.61
N ASP A 96 -4.27 -7.86 8.97
CA ASP A 96 -5.36 -8.41 9.77
C ASP A 96 -6.18 -9.44 8.98
N HIS A 97 -6.45 -9.17 7.69
CA HIS A 97 -7.19 -10.09 6.82
C HIS A 97 -6.53 -11.47 6.72
N TYR A 98 -5.20 -11.52 6.62
CA TYR A 98 -4.46 -12.77 6.50
C TYR A 98 -4.03 -13.38 7.84
N GLY A 99 -4.49 -12.87 8.98
CA GLY A 99 -4.29 -13.51 10.29
C GLY A 99 -3.13 -12.97 11.14
N GLY A 100 -2.59 -11.81 10.76
CA GLY A 100 -1.62 -11.06 11.57
C GLY A 100 -0.42 -11.90 12.02
N PHE A 101 -0.14 -11.92 13.32
CA PHE A 101 1.03 -12.64 13.88
C PHE A 101 1.00 -14.17 13.72
N GLU A 102 -0.14 -14.76 13.33
CA GLU A 102 -0.21 -16.19 13.01
C GLU A 102 0.39 -16.50 11.63
N VAL A 103 0.49 -15.50 10.75
CA VAL A 103 1.02 -15.63 9.39
C VAL A 103 2.30 -14.84 9.18
N PHE A 104 2.39 -13.64 9.74
CA PHE A 104 3.52 -12.74 9.54
C PHE A 104 4.52 -12.77 10.71
N PRO A 105 5.83 -12.60 10.45
CA PRO A 105 6.84 -12.65 11.49
C PRO A 105 6.67 -11.56 12.55
N LYS A 106 6.83 -11.92 13.82
CA LYS A 106 6.85 -10.93 14.93
C LYS A 106 7.89 -9.83 14.76
N SER A 107 9.00 -10.13 14.07
CA SER A 107 10.04 -9.14 13.75
C SER A 107 9.57 -8.00 12.84
N TRP A 108 8.39 -8.09 12.24
CA TRP A 108 7.81 -7.06 11.37
C TRP A 108 6.90 -6.08 12.11
N GLU A 109 6.73 -6.24 13.43
CA GLU A 109 5.93 -5.33 14.26
C GLU A 109 6.40 -3.86 14.13
N GLU A 110 7.71 -3.59 14.20
CA GLU A 110 8.26 -2.22 14.05
C GLU A 110 7.98 -1.63 12.65
N MET A 111 7.95 -2.46 11.61
CA MET A 111 7.58 -2.03 10.25
C MET A 111 6.09 -1.69 10.17
N MET A 112 5.24 -2.54 10.76
CA MET A 112 3.79 -2.34 10.79
C MET A 112 3.38 -1.11 11.62
N GLU A 113 4.04 -0.86 12.76
CA GLU A 113 3.82 0.37 13.52
C GLU A 113 4.24 1.62 12.74
N ALA A 114 5.31 1.52 11.93
CA ALA A 114 5.79 2.64 11.13
C ALA A 114 4.89 2.98 9.95
N VAL A 115 4.35 1.96 9.25
CA VAL A 115 3.41 2.21 8.13
C VAL A 115 2.10 2.81 8.64
N ASP A 116 1.61 2.34 9.78
CA ASP A 116 0.41 2.89 10.43
C ASP A 116 0.61 4.36 10.83
N ARG A 117 1.76 4.69 11.43
CA ARG A 117 2.11 6.11 11.70
C ARG A 117 2.22 6.92 10.42
N GLY A 118 2.82 6.33 9.38
CA GLY A 118 3.09 6.96 8.10
C GLY A 118 1.83 7.44 7.42
N ASP A 119 0.86 6.54 7.27
CA ASP A 119 -0.35 6.83 6.49
C ASP A 119 -1.39 7.61 7.32
N ALA A 120 -1.46 7.39 8.64
CA ALA A 120 -2.29 8.18 9.56
C ALA A 120 -1.66 9.52 10.00
N ALA A 121 -0.44 9.83 9.55
CA ALA A 121 0.35 11.01 9.93
C ALA A 121 0.53 11.20 11.46
N GLN A 122 0.65 10.10 12.21
CA GLN A 122 0.75 10.09 13.67
C GLN A 122 2.20 10.19 14.15
N PHE A 123 2.88 11.28 13.77
CA PHE A 123 4.26 11.55 14.17
C PHE A 123 4.34 12.59 15.28
N ASN A 124 5.33 12.44 16.16
CA ASN A 124 5.76 13.54 17.02
C ASN A 124 6.81 14.43 16.32
N SER A 125 7.09 15.61 16.89
CA SER A 125 8.03 16.57 16.31
C SER A 125 9.44 16.00 16.07
N GLU A 126 9.93 15.15 16.96
CA GLU A 126 11.28 14.58 16.85
C GLU A 126 11.36 13.59 15.69
N GLN A 127 10.32 12.75 15.51
CA GLN A 127 10.24 11.80 14.41
C GLN A 127 10.18 12.49 13.04
N VAL A 128 9.58 13.67 12.96
CA VAL A 128 9.54 14.46 11.72
C VAL A 128 10.87 15.17 11.45
N LEU A 129 11.49 15.76 12.49
CA LEU A 129 12.71 16.57 12.33
C LEU A 129 13.97 15.71 12.20
N ASN A 130 14.03 14.59 12.90
CA ASN A 130 15.18 13.67 12.94
C ASN A 130 14.73 12.23 12.65
N PRO A 131 14.13 11.95 11.48
CA PRO A 131 13.63 10.62 11.17
C PRO A 131 14.77 9.60 11.08
N SER A 132 14.49 8.39 11.53
CA SER A 132 15.42 7.26 11.42
C SER A 132 14.67 5.98 11.04
N LYS A 133 15.42 4.96 10.59
CA LYS A 133 14.88 3.64 10.25
C LYS A 133 13.67 3.70 9.29
N TRP A 134 12.53 3.13 9.68
CA TRP A 134 11.31 3.06 8.89
C TRP A 134 10.65 4.41 8.68
N ASP A 135 10.66 5.30 9.68
CA ASP A 135 10.12 6.64 9.53
C ASP A 135 10.93 7.42 8.48
N LEU A 136 12.26 7.25 8.47
CA LEU A 136 13.12 7.82 7.41
C LEU A 136 12.81 7.20 6.04
N LEU A 137 12.68 5.88 5.95
CA LEU A 137 12.35 5.22 4.69
C LEU A 137 11.00 5.72 4.14
N ASN A 138 10.00 5.88 5.01
CA ASN A 138 8.71 6.46 4.64
C ASN A 138 8.87 7.84 3.98
N PHE A 139 9.59 8.76 4.65
CA PHE A 139 9.83 10.08 4.08
C PHE A 139 10.69 10.08 2.81
N LEU A 140 11.61 9.13 2.66
CA LEU A 140 12.39 8.98 1.42
C LEU A 140 11.52 8.53 0.24
N MET A 141 10.52 7.68 0.49
CA MET A 141 9.62 7.15 -0.53
C MET A 141 8.49 8.12 -0.89
N ASP A 142 8.11 9.00 0.03
CA ASP A 142 7.06 9.97 -0.21
C ASP A 142 7.48 11.01 -1.27
N ALA A 143 6.80 10.98 -2.42
CA ALA A 143 7.02 11.93 -3.51
C ALA A 143 6.86 13.40 -3.07
N ARG A 144 6.08 13.67 -2.02
CA ARG A 144 5.84 15.01 -1.46
C ARG A 144 7.05 15.56 -0.72
N THR A 145 7.97 14.70 -0.25
CA THR A 145 9.29 15.12 0.24
C THR A 145 10.10 15.82 -0.86
N GLY A 146 9.81 15.51 -2.14
CA GLY A 146 10.32 16.26 -3.28
C GLY A 146 11.72 15.84 -3.73
N LEU A 147 12.22 14.68 -3.29
CA LEU A 147 13.52 14.18 -3.70
C LEU A 147 13.61 13.90 -5.20
N GLY A 148 12.49 13.60 -5.88
CA GLY A 148 12.44 13.44 -7.34
C GLY A 148 12.83 14.69 -8.14
N ARG A 149 12.95 15.87 -7.50
CA ARG A 149 13.52 17.08 -8.13
C ARG A 149 15.01 16.91 -8.42
N PHE A 150 15.70 16.05 -7.69
CA PHE A 150 17.08 15.68 -7.95
C PHE A 150 17.09 14.54 -8.98
N ARG A 151 17.75 14.77 -10.12
CA ARG A 151 17.82 13.82 -11.24
C ARG A 151 19.13 13.04 -11.30
N GLU A 152 19.87 13.04 -10.20
CA GLU A 152 21.25 12.54 -10.12
C GLU A 152 21.36 11.19 -9.41
N PHE A 153 20.22 10.55 -9.10
CA PHE A 153 20.21 9.19 -8.56
C PHE A 153 20.57 8.17 -9.64
N THR A 154 21.34 7.15 -9.27
CA THR A 154 21.79 6.08 -10.18
C THR A 154 20.63 5.29 -10.77
N ILE A 155 19.53 5.15 -10.03
CA ILE A 155 18.31 4.46 -10.43
C ILE A 155 17.14 5.41 -10.19
N SER A 156 16.24 5.50 -11.17
CA SER A 156 15.04 6.34 -11.09
C SER A 156 13.95 5.65 -10.29
N ASN A 157 13.28 6.40 -9.42
CA ASN A 157 12.05 5.94 -8.76
C ASN A 157 10.87 5.76 -9.74
N TYR A 158 10.97 6.30 -10.97
CA TYR A 158 9.97 6.11 -12.04
C TYR A 158 10.19 4.82 -12.84
N ASN A 159 11.33 4.14 -12.66
CA ASN A 159 11.66 2.91 -13.38
C ASN A 159 11.44 1.65 -12.51
N LEU A 160 10.75 1.81 -11.37
CA LEU A 160 10.38 0.73 -10.45
C LEU A 160 8.98 0.19 -10.76
#